data_AF-A0A3M1FGV8-F1
#
_entry.id   AF-A0A3M1FGV8-F1
#
_cell.length_a   1.000
_cell.length_b   1.000
_cell.length_c   1.000
_cell.angle_alpha   90.00
_cell.angle_beta   90.00
_cell.angle_gamma   90.00
#
_symmetry.space_group_name_H-M   'P 1'
#
loop_
_entity.id
_entity.type
_entity.pdbx_description
1 polymer ?
#
loop_
_entity_poly.entity_id
_entity_poly.type
_entity_poly.pdbx_seq_one_letter_code
_entity_poly.pdbx_strand_id
1 'polypeptide(L)'
;PGVVQVDQEGVWTIRFDYPGEVELEPFPNIMNGAPWNRVLHQPFTRRVILAWDVTVSSGAPGNQGGALLTGRVYSNEYISLLYENGVTTSPTFWVLTRAGYLYKVNFVDTDPYRFPISSNSVGVVEGGTLQPTYSSHPEADFIRSADPDTWLPGMLYLYEPQARDYGDQIVNNKVFFNPPDPTMPATALVTDIYRNDTHTTWLYNQPIVPQVTDFHFEGLDTIFLACGDNTMIMGEGGFFAFTSNVQAQAFLRLDLNNDGDFDDPVDRLIKGFASTGTDSIFWDGLDGLGDSIPVNPAFTFNARLDLRVGEVHITVSDIENNDGGIHIILEDGDPSPDDSLFYYDHSPVGGPVSGGGTPGHPLPTNVPYTYSNGVGNNQFHDQWTFRDFEGQTQQLVIRVVEQCIVCDAVNT
;
A
#
# COMPACT_ATOMS: atom_id res chain seq x y z
N PRO A 1 -16.33 -16.99 27.20
CA PRO A 1 -16.92 -16.03 26.25
C PRO A 1 -17.74 -14.97 27.00
N GLY A 2 -17.25 -13.73 27.01
CA GLY A 2 -18.04 -12.57 27.43
C GLY A 2 -18.85 -12.06 26.23
N VAL A 3 -20.00 -11.45 26.50
CA VAL A 3 -20.76 -10.69 25.50
C VAL A 3 -20.54 -9.23 25.82
N VAL A 4 -20.04 -8.46 24.84
CA VAL A 4 -20.03 -7.00 24.92
C VAL A 4 -21.29 -6.51 24.20
N GLN A 5 -22.20 -5.88 24.95
CA GLN A 5 -23.34 -5.18 24.37
C GLN A 5 -22.90 -3.79 23.95
N VAL A 6 -23.28 -3.41 22.74
CA VAL A 6 -22.89 -2.14 22.13
C VAL A 6 -24.15 -1.38 21.75
N ASP A 7 -24.24 -0.11 22.14
CA ASP A 7 -25.31 0.84 21.81
C ASP A 7 -24.81 1.97 20.90
N GLN A 8 -23.54 1.93 20.52
CA GLN A 8 -22.87 2.91 19.66
C GLN A 8 -22.54 2.31 18.29
N GLU A 9 -22.61 3.16 17.26
CA GLU A 9 -22.15 2.85 15.91
C GLU A 9 -20.64 3.10 15.80
N GLY A 10 -19.91 2.21 15.14
CA GLY A 10 -18.47 2.35 14.93
C GLY A 10 -17.71 1.04 14.82
N VAL A 11 -16.40 1.15 14.71
CA VAL A 11 -15.45 0.05 14.81
C VAL A 11 -15.05 -0.13 16.27
N TRP A 12 -15.16 -1.36 16.76
CA TRP A 12 -14.77 -1.72 18.12
C TRP A 12 -13.39 -2.37 18.11
N THR A 13 -12.44 -1.78 18.83
CA THR A 13 -11.10 -2.34 18.99
C THR A 13 -11.07 -3.34 20.13
N ILE A 14 -10.67 -4.58 19.83
CA ILE A 14 -10.48 -5.63 20.82
C ILE A 14 -8.98 -5.81 21.03
N ARG A 15 -8.52 -5.52 22.25
CA ARG A 15 -7.14 -5.75 22.66
C ARG A 15 -7.05 -6.95 23.58
N PHE A 16 -6.20 -7.90 23.20
CA PHE A 16 -5.74 -8.95 24.08
C PHE A 16 -4.46 -8.48 24.77
N ASP A 17 -4.47 -8.41 26.11
CA ASP A 17 -3.32 -7.94 26.88
C ASP A 17 -3.10 -8.79 28.13
N TYR A 18 -1.86 -8.79 28.62
CA TYR A 18 -1.46 -9.52 29.82
C TYR A 18 -1.14 -8.53 30.95
N PRO A 19 -1.65 -8.76 32.18
CA PRO A 19 -1.50 -7.81 33.30
C PRO A 19 -0.07 -7.72 33.89
N GLY A 20 0.93 -8.36 33.26
CA GLY A 20 2.33 -8.30 33.68
C GLY A 20 3.19 -9.42 33.09
N GLU A 21 4.47 -9.39 33.41
CA GLU A 21 5.42 -10.43 33.03
C GLU A 21 5.21 -11.71 33.86
N VAL A 22 5.07 -12.87 33.20
CA VAL A 22 4.90 -14.19 33.83
C VAL A 22 5.69 -15.21 33.01
N GLU A 23 6.31 -16.21 33.63
CA GLU A 23 7.04 -17.24 32.88
C GLU A 23 6.16 -17.96 31.84
N LEU A 24 6.74 -18.21 30.66
CA LEU A 24 6.18 -19.09 29.64
C LEU A 24 6.51 -20.53 30.04
N GLU A 25 5.52 -21.32 30.46
CA GLU A 25 5.70 -22.78 30.50
C GLU A 25 5.46 -23.37 29.10
N PRO A 26 6.12 -24.49 28.78
CA PRO A 26 5.85 -25.23 27.55
C PRO A 26 4.40 -25.59 27.35
N PHE A 27 3.90 -25.40 26.13
CA PHE A 27 2.58 -25.86 25.71
C PHE A 27 2.63 -26.49 24.32
N PRO A 28 1.82 -27.52 24.04
CA PRO A 28 1.72 -28.08 22.70
C PRO A 28 1.10 -27.06 21.74
N ASN A 29 1.75 -26.84 20.60
CA ASN A 29 1.14 -26.09 19.52
C ASN A 29 -0.05 -26.85 18.93
N ILE A 30 -1.03 -26.11 18.43
CA ILE A 30 -2.24 -26.64 17.80
C ILE A 30 -2.32 -26.07 16.40
N MET A 31 -2.50 -26.94 15.41
CA MET A 31 -2.62 -26.52 14.02
C MET A 31 -3.85 -25.62 13.84
N ASN A 32 -3.75 -24.63 12.96
CA ASN A 32 -4.90 -23.84 12.53
C ASN A 32 -6.01 -24.78 12.03
N GLY A 33 -7.21 -24.63 12.60
CA GLY A 33 -8.38 -25.46 12.27
C GLY A 33 -8.49 -26.80 13.02
N ALA A 34 -7.50 -27.18 13.83
CA ALA A 34 -7.65 -28.36 14.68
C ALA A 34 -8.71 -28.14 15.79
N PRO A 35 -9.43 -29.20 16.21
CA PRO A 35 -10.43 -29.07 17.27
C PRO A 35 -9.81 -28.52 18.56
N TRP A 36 -10.31 -27.38 19.02
CA TRP A 36 -9.85 -26.76 20.26
C TRP A 36 -10.93 -26.85 21.35
N ASN A 37 -10.48 -26.98 22.60
CA ASN A 37 -11.32 -26.75 23.75
C ASN A 37 -10.45 -26.29 24.92
N ARG A 38 -11.00 -25.39 25.74
CA ARG A 38 -10.28 -24.77 26.85
C ARG A 38 -9.71 -25.77 27.85
N VAL A 39 -10.45 -26.84 28.17
CA VAL A 39 -10.07 -27.77 29.25
C VAL A 39 -8.84 -28.58 28.89
N LEU A 40 -8.75 -29.05 27.63
CA LEU A 40 -7.66 -29.91 27.18
C LEU A 40 -6.46 -29.11 26.67
N HIS A 41 -6.68 -27.93 26.11
CA HIS A 41 -5.67 -27.26 25.30
C HIS A 41 -5.12 -25.99 25.93
N GLN A 42 -5.93 -25.21 26.65
CA GLN A 42 -5.45 -23.95 27.21
C GLN A 42 -4.55 -24.23 28.42
N PRO A 43 -3.24 -23.87 28.36
CA PRO A 43 -2.37 -24.04 29.51
C PRO A 43 -2.85 -23.16 30.66
N PHE A 44 -2.58 -23.59 31.89
CA PHE A 44 -2.88 -22.81 33.09
C PHE A 44 -1.99 -21.56 33.23
N THR A 45 -1.00 -21.40 32.35
CA THR A 45 -0.13 -20.24 32.27
C THR A 45 -0.86 -19.02 31.73
N ARG A 46 -0.50 -17.84 32.26
CA ARG A 46 -1.24 -16.59 32.01
C ARG A 46 -0.82 -15.85 30.75
N ARG A 47 0.15 -16.34 29.97
CA ARG A 47 0.78 -15.60 28.85
C ARG A 47 0.37 -16.03 27.44
N VAL A 48 -0.61 -16.91 27.30
CA VAL A 48 -0.94 -17.47 25.97
C VAL A 48 -2.43 -17.45 25.71
N ILE A 49 -2.83 -16.89 24.58
CA ILE A 49 -4.16 -17.07 23.99
C ILE A 49 -3.98 -18.05 22.83
N LEU A 50 -4.28 -19.32 23.07
CA LEU A 50 -4.13 -20.36 22.04
C LEU A 50 -5.25 -20.37 21.02
N ALA A 51 -6.40 -19.79 21.39
CA ALA A 51 -7.52 -19.63 20.50
C ALA A 51 -8.30 -18.39 20.92
N TRP A 52 -8.70 -17.61 19.93
CA TRP A 52 -9.63 -16.52 20.08
C TRP A 52 -10.65 -16.62 18.95
N ASP A 53 -11.85 -16.11 19.23
CA ASP A 53 -12.90 -15.94 18.25
C ASP A 53 -13.56 -14.60 18.53
N VAL A 54 -13.73 -13.80 17.47
CA VAL A 54 -14.51 -12.57 17.50
C VAL A 54 -15.58 -12.72 16.44
N THR A 55 -16.82 -12.83 16.88
CA THR A 55 -17.98 -12.89 16.00
C THR A 55 -18.87 -11.67 16.23
N VAL A 56 -19.12 -10.92 15.16
CA VAL A 56 -20.12 -9.84 15.16
C VAL A 56 -21.49 -10.48 14.96
N SER A 57 -22.51 -10.05 15.71
CA SER A 57 -23.88 -10.55 15.54
C SER A 57 -24.90 -9.41 15.48
N SER A 58 -25.99 -9.61 14.73
CA SER A 58 -27.10 -8.68 14.65
C SER A 58 -28.38 -9.24 15.27
N GLY A 59 -29.27 -8.34 15.73
CA GLY A 59 -30.56 -8.66 16.34
C GLY A 59 -30.52 -9.17 17.79
N ALA A 60 -29.46 -9.89 18.17
CA ALA A 60 -29.22 -10.36 19.54
C ALA A 60 -27.72 -10.72 19.73
N PRO A 61 -27.25 -10.95 20.98
CA PRO A 61 -25.95 -11.58 21.21
C PRO A 61 -25.80 -12.92 20.48
N GLY A 62 -24.61 -13.23 19.96
CA GLY A 62 -24.36 -14.49 19.26
C GLY A 62 -24.67 -15.75 20.09
N ASN A 63 -24.42 -15.71 21.40
CA ASN A 63 -24.77 -16.80 22.33
C ASN A 63 -26.26 -16.80 22.76
N GLN A 64 -27.08 -15.91 22.20
CA GLN A 64 -28.52 -15.80 22.41
C GLN A 64 -29.30 -15.88 21.09
N GLY A 65 -28.69 -16.44 20.04
CA GLY A 65 -29.36 -16.67 18.74
C GLY A 65 -29.34 -15.48 17.79
N GLY A 66 -28.47 -14.48 18.01
CA GLY A 66 -28.23 -13.42 17.04
C GLY A 66 -27.71 -13.96 15.70
N ALA A 67 -28.02 -13.25 14.62
CA ALA A 67 -27.51 -13.61 13.29
C ALA A 67 -26.01 -13.28 13.24
N LEU A 68 -25.17 -14.30 13.05
CA LEU A 68 -23.72 -14.16 13.02
C LEU A 68 -23.27 -13.56 11.67
N LEU A 69 -22.44 -12.53 11.73
CA LEU A 69 -21.90 -11.81 10.58
C LEU A 69 -20.41 -12.10 10.48
N THR A 70 -20.03 -12.96 9.53
CA THR A 70 -18.63 -13.27 9.20
C THR A 70 -18.02 -12.11 8.40
N GLY A 71 -16.69 -11.99 8.33
CA GLY A 71 -16.04 -10.97 7.47
C GLY A 71 -16.06 -9.55 8.02
N ARG A 72 -16.32 -9.37 9.32
CA ARG A 72 -16.38 -8.06 10.01
C ARG A 72 -15.25 -7.83 11.01
N VAL A 73 -14.22 -8.67 10.96
CA VAL A 73 -13.03 -8.59 11.82
C VAL A 73 -11.82 -8.43 10.94
N TYR A 74 -11.11 -7.32 11.11
CA TYR A 74 -9.84 -7.03 10.46
C TYR A 74 -8.82 -6.52 11.47
N SER A 75 -7.56 -6.53 11.08
CA SER A 75 -6.50 -5.77 11.72
C SER A 75 -5.78 -4.90 10.69
N ASN A 76 -5.10 -3.85 11.15
CA ASN A 76 -4.08 -3.17 10.35
C ASN A 76 -2.68 -3.77 10.56
N GLU A 77 -2.44 -4.37 11.74
CA GLU A 77 -1.25 -5.15 12.04
C GLU A 77 -1.67 -6.34 12.92
N TYR A 78 -1.47 -7.55 12.41
CA TYR A 78 -1.70 -8.76 13.20
C TYR A 78 -0.35 -9.28 13.68
N ILE A 79 -0.21 -9.49 14.99
CA ILE A 79 1.00 -10.05 15.58
C ILE A 79 0.62 -11.29 16.37
N SER A 80 1.23 -12.42 16.02
CA SER A 80 1.20 -13.63 16.83
C SER A 80 2.62 -14.11 17.15
N LEU A 81 2.71 -14.99 18.15
CA LEU A 81 3.94 -15.63 18.60
C LEU A 81 3.74 -17.13 18.53
N LEU A 82 4.72 -17.86 17.99
CA LEU A 82 4.79 -19.31 18.15
C LEU A 82 5.75 -19.66 19.29
N TYR A 83 5.52 -20.82 19.91
CA TYR A 83 6.17 -21.20 21.16
C TYR A 83 7.69 -21.42 21.04
N GLU A 84 8.17 -21.84 19.86
CA GLU A 84 9.58 -22.13 19.60
C GLU A 84 9.87 -22.15 18.09
N ASN A 85 11.15 -22.08 17.72
CA ASN A 85 11.59 -22.27 16.33
C ASN A 85 11.37 -23.72 15.89
N GLY A 86 11.13 -23.93 14.60
CA GLY A 86 10.82 -25.22 13.99
C GLY A 86 9.33 -25.57 14.03
N VAL A 87 8.47 -24.61 14.34
CA VAL A 87 7.01 -24.79 14.39
C VAL A 87 6.40 -23.98 13.25
N THR A 88 5.83 -24.66 12.27
CA THR A 88 5.24 -23.98 11.12
C THR A 88 3.76 -23.65 11.32
N THR A 89 3.32 -22.61 10.63
CA THR A 89 1.92 -22.19 10.52
C THR A 89 1.60 -21.81 9.07
N SER A 90 0.35 -22.03 8.66
CA SER A 90 -0.12 -21.76 7.30
C SER A 90 -1.43 -20.96 7.30
N PRO A 91 -1.46 -19.74 7.87
CA PRO A 91 -2.65 -18.91 7.89
C PRO A 91 -3.01 -18.36 6.51
N THR A 92 -4.30 -18.09 6.32
CA THR A 92 -4.82 -17.32 5.18
C THR A 92 -5.40 -16.02 5.70
N PHE A 93 -5.07 -14.93 5.01
CA PHE A 93 -5.64 -13.60 5.23
C PHE A 93 -6.27 -13.07 3.94
N TRP A 94 -7.16 -12.10 4.10
CA TRP A 94 -7.76 -11.35 3.00
C TRP A 94 -7.42 -9.88 3.18
N VAL A 95 -6.58 -9.34 2.30
CA VAL A 95 -6.15 -7.96 2.33
C VAL A 95 -7.04 -7.16 1.38
N LEU A 96 -7.88 -6.30 1.94
CA LEU A 96 -8.72 -5.38 1.21
C LEU A 96 -8.00 -4.04 1.08
N THR A 97 -8.02 -3.46 -0.11
CA THR A 97 -7.53 -2.09 -0.36
C THR A 97 -8.66 -1.08 -0.28
N ARG A 98 -8.32 0.20 -0.06
CA ARG A 98 -9.32 1.28 -0.05
C ARG A 98 -10.06 1.43 -1.39
N ALA A 99 -9.41 1.11 -2.51
CA ALA A 99 -10.02 1.09 -3.85
C ALA A 99 -10.91 -0.14 -4.10
N GLY A 100 -11.06 -1.03 -3.12
CA GLY A 100 -11.95 -2.19 -3.16
C GLY A 100 -11.33 -3.47 -3.66
N TYR A 101 -10.04 -3.45 -4.06
CA TYR A 101 -9.36 -4.66 -4.54
C TYR A 101 -9.10 -5.64 -3.40
N LEU A 102 -9.43 -6.92 -3.61
CA LEU A 102 -9.31 -7.97 -2.61
C LEU A 102 -8.22 -8.99 -2.97
N TYR A 103 -7.25 -9.14 -2.08
CA TYR A 103 -6.17 -10.11 -2.22
C TYR A 103 -6.27 -11.19 -1.16
N LYS A 104 -6.24 -12.45 -1.57
CA LYS A 104 -6.04 -13.59 -0.68
C LYS A 104 -4.55 -13.84 -0.51
N VAL A 105 -4.08 -13.81 0.73
CA VAL A 105 -2.68 -14.02 1.10
C VAL A 105 -2.58 -15.34 1.86
N ASN A 106 -1.89 -16.32 1.28
CA ASN A 106 -1.68 -17.64 1.89
C ASN A 106 -0.23 -17.79 2.30
N PHE A 107 -0.01 -18.04 3.57
CA PHE A 107 1.27 -18.47 4.12
C PHE A 107 1.32 -19.99 4.09
N VAL A 108 2.47 -20.55 3.72
CA VAL A 108 2.66 -22.00 3.64
C VAL A 108 3.90 -22.36 4.44
N ASP A 109 3.70 -23.16 5.49
CA ASP A 109 4.76 -23.71 6.33
C ASP A 109 5.75 -22.66 6.85
N THR A 110 5.22 -21.50 7.26
CA THR A 110 6.03 -20.40 7.78
C THR A 110 6.33 -20.63 9.25
N ASP A 111 7.58 -20.46 9.67
CA ASP A 111 8.09 -20.67 11.04
C ASP A 111 8.52 -19.33 11.68
N PRO A 112 7.56 -18.56 12.21
CA PRO A 112 7.84 -17.32 12.90
C PRO A 112 8.08 -17.50 14.40
N TYR A 113 9.12 -16.85 14.94
CA TYR A 113 9.17 -16.56 16.37
C TYR A 113 8.22 -15.40 16.71
N ARG A 114 8.22 -14.36 15.85
CA ARG A 114 7.24 -13.28 15.79
C ARG A 114 6.61 -13.24 14.41
N PHE A 115 5.30 -13.05 14.35
CA PHE A 115 4.56 -13.04 13.10
C PHE A 115 3.77 -11.74 12.92
N PRO A 116 4.45 -10.58 12.78
CA PRO A 116 3.81 -9.35 12.37
C PRO A 116 3.45 -9.43 10.89
N ILE A 117 2.18 -9.18 10.59
CA ILE A 117 1.68 -8.98 9.23
C ILE A 117 0.97 -7.64 9.19
N SER A 118 1.38 -6.79 8.26
CA SER A 118 0.67 -5.57 7.92
C SER A 118 0.61 -5.38 6.42
N SER A 119 -0.21 -4.44 5.97
CA SER A 119 -0.20 -4.01 4.58
C SER A 119 -0.56 -2.55 4.43
N ASN A 120 0.12 -1.87 3.51
CA ASN A 120 -0.19 -0.50 3.10
C ASN A 120 0.01 -0.35 1.58
N SER A 121 -0.21 0.85 1.07
CA SER A 121 -0.15 1.19 -0.37
C SER A 121 1.24 1.47 -0.94
N VAL A 122 2.32 1.43 -0.13
CA VAL A 122 3.66 1.94 -0.53
C VAL A 122 4.88 1.21 0.06
N GLY A 123 4.70 0.28 1.00
CA GLY A 123 5.78 -0.40 1.70
C GLY A 123 6.64 0.54 2.53
N VAL A 124 7.97 0.33 2.48
CA VAL A 124 8.98 1.28 2.99
C VAL A 124 9.20 2.37 1.95
N VAL A 125 9.24 3.62 2.40
CA VAL A 125 9.37 4.79 1.52
C VAL A 125 10.57 5.67 1.91
N GLU A 126 11.02 6.49 0.96
CA GLU A 126 12.00 7.55 1.22
C GLU A 126 11.33 8.79 1.85
N GLY A 127 11.93 9.30 2.93
CA GLY A 127 11.50 10.55 3.56
C GLY A 127 11.59 11.74 2.60
N GLY A 128 10.68 12.71 2.75
CA GLY A 128 10.59 13.89 1.88
C GLY A 128 9.89 13.67 0.54
N THR A 129 10.01 12.50 -0.09
CA THR A 129 9.36 12.20 -1.39
C THR A 129 8.18 11.22 -1.27
N LEU A 130 8.15 10.44 -0.17
CA LEU A 130 7.21 9.34 0.08
C LEU A 130 7.24 8.25 -0.99
N GLN A 131 8.28 8.22 -1.83
CA GLN A 131 8.36 7.24 -2.91
C GLN A 131 8.64 5.84 -2.34
N PRO A 132 7.88 4.82 -2.76
CA PRO A 132 8.12 3.43 -2.37
C PRO A 132 9.50 2.96 -2.83
N THR A 133 10.18 2.26 -1.93
CA THR A 133 11.49 1.64 -2.22
C THR A 133 11.36 0.35 -3.03
N TYR A 134 10.15 -0.24 -3.06
CA TYR A 134 9.88 -1.53 -3.72
C TYR A 134 10.95 -2.57 -3.41
N SER A 135 11.28 -2.73 -2.13
CA SER A 135 12.35 -3.63 -1.68
C SER A 135 12.22 -3.94 -0.19
N SER A 136 12.85 -5.05 0.20
CA SER A 136 13.01 -5.46 1.59
C SER A 136 14.19 -4.76 2.24
N HIS A 137 14.18 -4.63 3.56
CA HIS A 137 15.21 -3.89 4.31
C HIS A 137 15.55 -4.62 5.61
N PRO A 138 16.78 -4.50 6.13
CA PRO A 138 17.04 -4.77 7.53
C PRO A 138 16.17 -3.89 8.42
N GLU A 139 15.65 -4.42 9.53
CA GLU A 139 14.79 -3.62 10.44
C GLU A 139 15.50 -2.38 11.01
N ALA A 140 16.84 -2.40 11.06
CA ALA A 140 17.65 -1.29 11.53
C ALA A 140 17.78 -0.13 10.52
N ASP A 141 17.39 -0.34 9.26
CA ASP A 141 17.65 0.61 8.17
C ASP A 141 16.50 1.59 7.93
N PHE A 142 15.34 1.37 8.56
CA PHE A 142 14.19 2.26 8.46
C PHE A 142 13.61 2.62 9.84
N ILE A 143 12.85 3.71 9.87
CA ILE A 143 12.19 4.22 11.07
C ILE A 143 10.68 4.02 10.93
N ARG A 144 10.05 3.38 11.92
CA ARG A 144 8.58 3.38 12.04
C ARG A 144 8.10 4.73 12.54
N SER A 145 7.16 5.36 11.84
CA SER A 145 6.60 6.66 12.24
C SER A 145 5.18 6.86 11.70
N ALA A 146 4.38 7.62 12.44
CA ALA A 146 3.00 7.97 12.07
C ALA A 146 2.88 9.40 11.50
N ASP A 147 3.99 10.13 11.40
CA ASP A 147 4.01 11.57 11.08
C ASP A 147 4.96 11.86 9.91
N PRO A 148 4.49 11.68 8.65
CA PRO A 148 5.30 11.87 7.46
C PRO A 148 5.83 13.29 7.27
N ASP A 149 5.17 14.30 7.88
CA ASP A 149 5.61 15.70 7.83
C ASP A 149 6.95 15.91 8.56
N THR A 150 7.38 14.97 9.39
CA THR A 150 8.65 14.99 10.12
C THR A 150 9.77 14.19 9.45
N TRP A 151 9.47 13.51 8.34
CA TRP A 151 10.40 12.57 7.72
C TRP A 151 11.49 13.29 6.94
N LEU A 152 12.75 12.94 7.24
CA LEU A 152 13.91 13.62 6.66
C LEU A 152 14.26 13.03 5.30
N PRO A 153 14.61 13.86 4.29
CA PRO A 153 15.12 13.39 3.00
C PRO A 153 16.31 12.44 3.14
N GLY A 154 16.32 11.37 2.35
CA GLY A 154 17.37 10.35 2.33
C GLY A 154 17.33 9.34 3.48
N MET A 155 16.33 9.40 4.36
CA MET A 155 16.06 8.38 5.38
C MET A 155 14.89 7.49 4.94
N LEU A 156 14.87 6.25 5.42
CA LEU A 156 13.79 5.30 5.11
C LEU A 156 12.76 5.23 6.23
N TYR A 157 11.50 5.14 5.86
CA TYR A 157 10.39 5.08 6.80
C TYR A 157 9.38 3.99 6.46
N LEU A 158 8.86 3.35 7.50
CA LEU A 158 7.67 2.51 7.43
C LEU A 158 6.52 3.24 8.13
N TYR A 159 5.42 3.44 7.42
CA TYR A 159 4.24 4.06 8.02
C TYR A 159 3.62 3.17 9.08
N GLU A 160 3.25 3.76 10.22
CA GLU A 160 2.66 3.02 11.34
C GLU A 160 1.31 2.39 10.96
N PRO A 161 1.18 1.04 10.97
CA PRO A 161 -0.04 0.38 10.49
C PRO A 161 -1.31 0.76 11.25
N GLN A 162 -1.21 1.06 12.54
CA GLN A 162 -2.36 1.47 13.37
C GLN A 162 -2.68 2.96 13.29
N ALA A 163 -1.82 3.77 12.66
CA ALA A 163 -2.08 5.19 12.48
C ALA A 163 -3.18 5.42 11.45
N ARG A 164 -3.86 6.56 11.58
CA ARG A 164 -4.80 7.07 10.58
C ARG A 164 -4.11 7.18 9.22
N ASP A 165 -4.77 6.83 8.13
CA ASP A 165 -4.24 7.03 6.77
C ASP A 165 -3.71 8.47 6.57
N TYR A 166 -2.53 8.59 5.95
CA TYR A 166 -1.94 9.88 5.62
C TYR A 166 -2.46 10.31 4.23
N GLY A 167 -3.60 11.00 4.27
CA GLY A 167 -4.28 11.51 3.08
C GLY A 167 -4.61 10.41 2.07
N ASP A 168 -4.28 10.68 0.81
CA ASP A 168 -4.38 9.75 -0.31
C ASP A 168 -2.97 9.23 -0.73
N GLN A 169 -1.92 9.56 0.03
CA GLN A 169 -0.55 9.16 -0.28
C GLN A 169 -0.19 7.81 0.36
N ILE A 170 -0.57 7.60 1.63
CA ILE A 170 -0.29 6.37 2.36
C ILE A 170 -1.54 5.86 3.06
N VAL A 171 -2.01 4.70 2.63
CA VAL A 171 -3.21 4.05 3.17
C VAL A 171 -2.84 2.70 3.77
N ASN A 172 -3.26 2.47 5.02
CA ASN A 172 -3.14 1.18 5.68
C ASN A 172 -4.28 0.26 5.22
N ASN A 173 -3.93 -0.79 4.49
CA ASN A 173 -4.87 -1.80 4.02
C ASN A 173 -5.44 -2.62 5.19
N LYS A 174 -6.59 -3.25 4.98
CA LYS A 174 -7.27 -4.03 6.03
C LYS A 174 -6.99 -5.51 5.85
N VAL A 175 -6.38 -6.11 6.87
CA VAL A 175 -6.07 -7.54 6.92
C VAL A 175 -7.20 -8.27 7.62
N PHE A 176 -8.06 -8.93 6.86
CA PHE A 176 -9.18 -9.73 7.37
C PHE A 176 -8.81 -11.20 7.60
N PHE A 177 -9.47 -11.83 8.57
CA PHE A 177 -9.35 -13.26 8.88
C PHE A 177 -10.35 -14.15 8.13
N ASN A 178 -11.29 -13.52 7.42
CA ASN A 178 -12.29 -14.14 6.56
C ASN A 178 -12.50 -13.22 5.34
N PRO A 179 -13.10 -13.69 4.23
CA PRO A 179 -13.53 -12.78 3.18
C PRO A 179 -14.38 -11.64 3.76
N PRO A 180 -14.09 -10.37 3.43
CA PRO A 180 -14.79 -9.23 4.02
C PRO A 180 -16.28 -9.23 3.64
N ASP A 181 -17.15 -8.86 4.58
CA ASP A 181 -18.60 -8.80 4.35
C ASP A 181 -18.96 -7.60 3.46
N PRO A 182 -19.50 -7.80 2.25
CA PRO A 182 -19.84 -6.71 1.33
C PRO A 182 -21.01 -5.86 1.83
N THR A 183 -21.67 -6.25 2.93
CA THR A 183 -22.72 -5.48 3.60
C THR A 183 -22.19 -4.61 4.75
N MET A 184 -20.86 -4.52 4.93
CA MET A 184 -20.28 -3.48 5.78
C MET A 184 -20.57 -2.09 5.20
N PRO A 185 -20.77 -1.06 6.05
CA PRO A 185 -20.84 0.31 5.55
C PRO A 185 -19.51 0.71 4.90
N ALA A 186 -19.52 1.74 4.04
CA ALA A 186 -18.30 2.21 3.38
C ALA A 186 -17.30 2.83 4.36
N THR A 187 -17.80 3.45 5.43
CA THR A 187 -17.00 4.11 6.47
C THR A 187 -17.60 3.91 7.85
N ALA A 188 -16.79 4.08 8.89
CA ALA A 188 -17.22 4.13 10.29
C ALA A 188 -16.23 4.93 11.13
N LEU A 189 -16.67 5.38 12.32
CA LEU A 189 -15.76 5.92 13.33
C LEU A 189 -14.90 4.81 13.92
N VAL A 190 -13.62 5.09 14.13
CA VAL A 190 -12.65 4.22 14.81
C VAL A 190 -11.80 5.07 15.74
N THR A 191 -11.23 4.44 16.76
CA THR A 191 -10.24 5.06 17.65
C THR A 191 -8.94 4.26 17.61
N ASP A 192 -7.85 4.92 17.21
CA ASP A 192 -6.50 4.48 17.54
C ASP A 192 -6.30 4.71 19.05
N ILE A 193 -6.40 3.63 19.82
CA ILE A 193 -6.29 3.66 21.28
C ILE A 193 -4.88 4.11 21.72
N TYR A 194 -3.84 3.76 20.97
CA TYR A 194 -2.46 4.07 21.34
C TYR A 194 -2.19 5.58 21.23
N ARG A 195 -2.66 6.21 20.14
CA ARG A 195 -2.48 7.65 19.89
C ARG A 195 -3.60 8.51 20.45
N ASN A 196 -4.68 7.90 20.94
CA ASN A 196 -5.89 8.59 21.37
C ASN A 196 -6.46 9.49 20.25
N ASP A 197 -6.52 8.95 19.03
CA ASP A 197 -7.04 9.61 17.84
C ASP A 197 -8.35 8.94 17.38
N THR A 198 -9.43 9.71 17.32
CA THR A 198 -10.73 9.24 16.82
C THR A 198 -11.01 9.88 15.47
N HIS A 199 -11.18 9.05 14.45
CA HIS A 199 -11.37 9.49 13.07
C HIS A 199 -12.32 8.55 12.32
N THR A 200 -12.75 8.98 11.14
CA THR A 200 -13.50 8.13 10.22
C THR A 200 -12.51 7.32 9.38
N THR A 201 -12.64 6.01 9.38
CA THR A 201 -11.90 5.10 8.49
C THR A 201 -12.85 4.51 7.45
N TRP A 202 -12.31 4.13 6.29
CA TRP A 202 -13.03 3.31 5.32
C TRP A 202 -13.20 1.88 5.86
N LEU A 203 -14.09 1.09 5.28
CA LEU A 203 -14.37 -0.29 5.70
C LEU A 203 -14.49 -1.24 4.49
N TYR A 204 -15.55 -1.09 3.70
CA TYR A 204 -15.75 -1.88 2.49
C TYR A 204 -16.11 -0.99 1.31
N ASN A 205 -15.33 -1.06 0.24
CA ASN A 205 -15.62 -0.41 -1.03
C ASN A 205 -15.67 -1.50 -2.12
N GLN A 206 -16.53 -1.31 -3.12
CA GLN A 206 -16.52 -2.16 -4.32
C GLN A 206 -15.29 -1.81 -5.17
N PRO A 207 -14.69 -2.79 -5.88
CA PRO A 207 -13.58 -2.53 -6.79
C PRO A 207 -13.89 -1.42 -7.80
N ILE A 208 -13.02 -0.41 -7.87
CA ILE A 208 -13.15 0.71 -8.80
C ILE A 208 -12.28 0.47 -10.03
N VAL A 209 -12.88 0.57 -11.22
CA VAL A 209 -12.14 0.63 -12.48
C VAL A 209 -11.50 2.01 -12.63
N PRO A 210 -10.17 2.13 -12.77
CA PRO A 210 -9.49 3.42 -12.85
C PRO A 210 -9.89 4.19 -14.11
N GLN A 211 -10.04 5.51 -13.99
CA GLN A 211 -10.32 6.43 -15.08
C GLN A 211 -9.60 7.75 -14.83
N VAL A 212 -9.00 8.29 -15.88
CA VAL A 212 -8.41 9.64 -15.92
C VAL A 212 -9.15 10.45 -16.97
N THR A 213 -9.66 11.62 -16.60
CA THR A 213 -10.28 12.59 -17.51
C THR A 213 -9.61 13.94 -17.39
N ASP A 214 -9.94 14.86 -18.32
CA ASP A 214 -9.49 16.25 -18.29
C ASP A 214 -7.96 16.40 -18.20
N PHE A 215 -7.22 15.46 -18.77
CA PHE A 215 -5.76 15.50 -18.83
C PHE A 215 -5.29 16.62 -19.76
N HIS A 216 -4.54 17.59 -19.25
CA HIS A 216 -4.00 18.71 -20.01
C HIS A 216 -2.79 19.34 -19.31
N PHE A 217 -2.08 20.21 -20.03
CA PHE A 217 -0.90 20.92 -19.53
C PHE A 217 -1.20 22.40 -19.26
N GLU A 218 -0.76 22.89 -18.11
CA GLU A 218 -0.81 24.29 -17.69
C GLU A 218 0.61 24.76 -17.38
N GLY A 219 1.19 25.61 -18.23
CA GLY A 219 2.55 26.11 -18.01
C GLY A 219 2.61 27.32 -17.08
N LEU A 220 3.75 27.48 -16.40
CA LEU A 220 3.96 28.54 -15.41
C LEU A 220 4.85 29.67 -15.95
N ASP A 221 4.70 30.85 -15.35
CA ASP A 221 5.66 31.93 -15.38
C ASP A 221 6.62 31.90 -14.16
N THR A 222 7.62 32.78 -14.14
CA THR A 222 8.65 32.86 -13.09
C THR A 222 8.13 33.20 -11.68
N ILE A 223 6.83 33.51 -11.52
CA ILE A 223 6.17 33.79 -10.24
C ILE A 223 4.99 32.84 -9.97
N PHE A 224 4.96 31.68 -10.63
CA PHE A 224 3.94 30.64 -10.51
C PHE A 224 2.53 31.09 -10.94
N LEU A 225 2.43 32.06 -11.84
CA LEU A 225 1.17 32.39 -12.52
C LEU A 225 1.10 31.63 -13.86
N ALA A 226 -0.12 31.27 -14.29
CA ALA A 226 -0.31 30.62 -15.58
C ALA A 226 0.23 31.50 -16.72
N CYS A 227 1.21 30.99 -17.45
CA CYS A 227 1.52 31.49 -18.78
C CYS A 227 0.36 31.02 -19.67
N GLY A 228 -0.27 31.88 -20.45
CA GLY A 228 -1.54 31.57 -21.13
C GLY A 228 -1.57 30.20 -21.85
N ASP A 229 -2.75 29.62 -22.04
CA ASP A 229 -2.99 28.21 -22.44
C ASP A 229 -1.85 27.52 -23.22
N ASN A 230 -1.39 26.38 -22.71
CA ASN A 230 -0.31 25.55 -23.28
C ASN A 230 1.00 26.32 -23.56
N THR A 231 1.32 27.37 -22.79
CA THR A 231 2.60 28.10 -22.91
C THR A 231 3.44 27.87 -21.66
N MET A 232 4.76 27.68 -21.82
CA MET A 232 5.70 27.65 -20.71
C MET A 232 6.92 28.52 -20.98
N ILE A 233 7.57 28.99 -19.92
CA ILE A 233 8.91 29.57 -20.00
C ILE A 233 9.94 28.43 -20.10
N MET A 234 10.93 28.60 -20.98
CA MET A 234 12.08 27.70 -21.08
C MET A 234 12.69 27.45 -19.70
N GLY A 235 12.74 26.18 -19.28
CA GLY A 235 13.34 25.75 -18.02
C GLY A 235 12.49 25.93 -16.76
N GLU A 236 11.24 26.40 -16.88
CA GLU A 236 10.32 26.55 -15.75
C GLU A 236 9.23 25.46 -15.71
N GLY A 237 8.83 24.95 -16.89
CA GLY A 237 7.87 23.86 -17.00
C GLY A 237 6.44 24.25 -16.63
N GLY A 238 5.73 23.34 -15.96
CA GLY A 238 4.31 23.48 -15.65
C GLY A 238 3.68 22.27 -14.98
N PHE A 239 2.36 22.28 -14.87
CA PHE A 239 1.57 21.21 -14.29
C PHE A 239 0.80 20.44 -15.37
N PHE A 240 0.82 19.12 -15.26
CA PHE A 240 -0.15 18.27 -15.93
C PHE A 240 -1.34 18.08 -14.98
N ALA A 241 -2.45 18.74 -15.28
CA ALA A 241 -3.68 18.67 -14.52
C ALA A 241 -4.60 17.57 -15.07
N PHE A 242 -5.32 16.89 -14.17
CA PHE A 242 -6.24 15.81 -14.52
C PHE A 242 -7.31 15.62 -13.44
N THR A 243 -8.33 14.82 -13.76
CA THR A 243 -9.30 14.29 -12.79
C THR A 243 -9.17 12.77 -12.73
N SER A 244 -8.92 12.23 -11.54
CA SER A 244 -8.90 10.78 -11.28
C SER A 244 -10.13 10.36 -10.47
N ASN A 245 -10.72 9.21 -10.80
CA ASN A 245 -11.78 8.60 -9.98
C ASN A 245 -11.25 7.71 -8.85
N VAL A 246 -9.93 7.54 -8.75
CA VAL A 246 -9.29 6.61 -7.84
C VAL A 246 -7.98 7.18 -7.32
N GLN A 247 -7.68 6.87 -6.06
CA GLN A 247 -6.36 7.09 -5.48
C GLN A 247 -5.35 6.08 -6.04
N ALA A 248 -4.17 6.52 -6.45
CA ALA A 248 -3.16 5.65 -7.06
C ALA A 248 -1.74 6.20 -6.93
N GLN A 249 -0.72 5.34 -7.10
CA GLN A 249 0.58 5.84 -7.56
C GLN A 249 0.45 6.24 -9.02
N ALA A 250 1.03 7.37 -9.39
CA ALA A 250 0.90 7.98 -10.70
C ALA A 250 2.26 8.07 -11.40
N PHE A 251 2.26 7.75 -12.69
CA PHE A 251 3.44 7.72 -13.55
C PHE A 251 3.16 8.57 -14.78
N LEU A 252 3.61 9.82 -14.74
CA LEU A 252 3.53 10.72 -15.88
C LEU A 252 4.71 10.43 -16.81
N ARG A 253 4.40 9.95 -18.01
CA ARG A 253 5.37 9.63 -19.06
C ARG A 253 5.30 10.68 -20.16
N LEU A 254 6.45 11.26 -20.51
CA LEU A 254 6.60 12.25 -21.57
C LEU A 254 7.59 11.72 -22.62
N ASP A 255 7.08 11.44 -23.82
CA ASP A 255 7.84 11.10 -25.02
C ASP A 255 8.24 12.43 -25.69
N LEU A 256 9.39 12.97 -25.29
CA LEU A 256 9.78 14.36 -25.57
C LEU A 256 10.44 14.51 -26.94
N ASN A 257 10.91 13.42 -27.53
CA ASN A 257 11.44 13.40 -28.89
C ASN A 257 10.35 13.01 -29.93
N ASN A 258 9.17 12.59 -29.47
CA ASN A 258 8.00 12.22 -30.24
C ASN A 258 8.28 11.08 -31.23
N ASP A 259 9.00 10.04 -30.79
CA ASP A 259 9.30 8.86 -31.59
C ASP A 259 8.38 7.66 -31.28
N GLY A 260 7.55 7.78 -30.24
CA GLY A 260 6.58 6.77 -29.82
C GLY A 260 7.12 5.76 -28.80
N ASP A 261 8.39 5.85 -28.42
CA ASP A 261 8.96 5.26 -27.22
C ASP A 261 8.81 6.25 -26.04
N PHE A 262 8.75 5.74 -24.80
CA PHE A 262 8.68 6.56 -23.58
C PHE A 262 9.81 6.23 -22.60
N ASP A 263 10.68 5.27 -22.96
CA ASP A 263 11.68 4.69 -22.07
C ASP A 263 13.11 5.06 -22.50
N ASP A 264 13.29 5.97 -23.46
CA ASP A 264 14.61 6.38 -23.93
C ASP A 264 15.22 7.53 -23.08
N PRO A 265 16.54 7.79 -23.16
CA PRO A 265 17.20 8.78 -22.31
C PRO A 265 16.74 10.24 -22.47
N VAL A 266 16.04 10.59 -23.55
CA VAL A 266 15.48 11.94 -23.78
C VAL A 266 14.12 12.08 -23.09
N ASP A 267 13.44 10.97 -22.83
CA ASP A 267 12.09 10.97 -22.25
C ASP A 267 12.09 11.19 -20.74
N ARG A 268 10.90 11.48 -20.21
CA ARG A 268 10.70 11.72 -18.78
C ARG A 268 9.68 10.78 -18.19
N LEU A 269 10.05 10.18 -17.06
CA LEU A 269 9.15 9.51 -16.14
C LEU A 269 9.12 10.29 -14.83
N ILE A 270 7.98 10.90 -14.53
CA ILE A 270 7.75 11.63 -13.28
C ILE A 270 6.79 10.80 -12.43
N LYS A 271 7.25 10.41 -11.25
CA LYS A 271 6.46 9.64 -10.29
C LYS A 271 5.76 10.57 -9.31
N GLY A 272 4.54 10.24 -8.95
CA GLY A 272 3.76 10.98 -7.98
C GLY A 272 2.60 10.16 -7.43
N PHE A 273 1.64 10.85 -6.83
CA PHE A 273 0.39 10.28 -6.36
C PHE A 273 -0.76 10.94 -7.11
N ALA A 274 -1.79 10.18 -7.42
CA ALA A 274 -3.07 10.70 -7.88
C ALA A 274 -4.08 10.60 -6.73
N SER A 275 -4.64 11.73 -6.33
CA SER A 275 -5.75 11.82 -5.40
C SER A 275 -7.09 11.63 -6.13
N THR A 276 -8.15 11.26 -5.41
CA THR A 276 -9.49 11.23 -6.03
C THR A 276 -10.00 12.66 -6.26
N GLY A 277 -10.46 12.96 -7.47
CA GLY A 277 -10.86 14.31 -7.90
C GLY A 277 -9.82 14.96 -8.80
N THR A 278 -9.81 16.29 -8.83
CA THR A 278 -8.83 17.06 -9.60
C THR A 278 -7.49 17.07 -8.89
N ASP A 279 -6.42 16.76 -9.62
CA ASP A 279 -5.04 16.72 -9.13
C ASP A 279 -4.07 17.15 -10.25
N SER A 280 -2.78 17.27 -9.93
CA SER A 280 -1.76 17.65 -10.90
C SER A 280 -0.37 17.11 -10.58
N ILE A 281 0.45 16.91 -11.61
CA ILE A 281 1.87 16.54 -11.49
C ILE A 281 2.72 17.63 -12.12
N PHE A 282 3.72 18.11 -11.38
CA PHE A 282 4.66 19.10 -11.86
C PHE A 282 5.72 18.49 -12.78
N TRP A 283 6.04 19.18 -13.87
CA TRP A 283 7.19 18.94 -14.73
C TRP A 283 8.05 20.21 -14.78
N ASP A 284 9.36 20.06 -14.65
CA ASP A 284 10.36 21.13 -14.60
C ASP A 284 10.73 21.71 -15.98
N GLY A 285 10.11 21.24 -17.07
CA GLY A 285 10.43 21.72 -18.42
C GLY A 285 11.79 21.21 -18.94
N LEU A 286 12.36 20.20 -18.29
CA LEU A 286 13.61 19.54 -18.69
C LEU A 286 13.34 18.19 -19.35
N ASP A 287 14.23 17.81 -20.26
CA ASP A 287 14.26 16.46 -20.85
C ASP A 287 14.97 15.43 -19.94
N GLY A 288 14.99 14.18 -20.37
CA GLY A 288 15.62 13.07 -19.64
C GLY A 288 17.13 13.23 -19.44
N LEU A 289 17.78 14.08 -20.24
CA LEU A 289 19.20 14.42 -20.14
C LEU A 289 19.46 15.62 -19.21
N GLY A 290 18.39 16.30 -18.76
CA GLY A 290 18.45 17.48 -17.91
C GLY A 290 18.57 18.80 -18.69
N ASP A 291 18.42 18.76 -20.02
CA ASP A 291 18.44 19.94 -20.87
C ASP A 291 17.05 20.59 -20.92
N SER A 292 16.98 21.92 -20.88
CA SER A 292 15.71 22.63 -21.03
C SER A 292 15.18 22.50 -22.45
N ILE A 293 13.86 22.33 -22.58
CA ILE A 293 13.22 22.36 -23.90
C ILE A 293 13.46 23.73 -24.56
N PRO A 294 14.01 23.79 -25.79
CA PRO A 294 14.30 25.05 -26.46
C PRO A 294 13.06 25.89 -26.77
N VAL A 295 13.24 27.21 -26.91
CA VAL A 295 12.19 28.12 -27.39
C VAL A 295 11.63 27.61 -28.70
N ASN A 296 10.32 27.38 -28.72
CA ASN A 296 9.64 26.76 -29.84
C ASN A 296 8.19 27.26 -29.88
N PRO A 297 7.72 27.85 -31.01
CA PRO A 297 6.34 28.29 -31.11
C PRO A 297 5.31 27.16 -31.06
N ALA A 298 5.73 25.91 -31.31
CA ALA A 298 4.88 24.71 -31.33
C ALA A 298 5.72 23.44 -31.06
N PHE A 299 6.20 23.27 -29.83
CA PHE A 299 6.83 22.03 -29.40
C PHE A 299 5.77 20.93 -29.27
N THR A 300 5.95 19.82 -29.98
CA THR A 300 5.00 18.72 -30.05
C THR A 300 5.63 17.47 -29.44
N PHE A 301 4.90 16.81 -28.55
CA PHE A 301 5.36 15.62 -27.83
C PHE A 301 4.15 14.79 -27.37
N ASN A 302 4.36 13.51 -27.02
CA ASN A 302 3.29 12.69 -26.45
C ASN A 302 3.41 12.63 -24.94
N ALA A 303 2.27 12.65 -24.26
CA ALA A 303 2.18 12.47 -22.82
C ALA A 303 1.15 11.39 -22.48
N ARG A 304 1.42 10.64 -21.40
CA ARG A 304 0.53 9.61 -20.87
C ARG A 304 0.61 9.59 -19.35
N LEU A 305 -0.54 9.46 -18.69
CA LEU A 305 -0.62 9.29 -17.24
C LEU A 305 -1.06 7.85 -16.93
N ASP A 306 -0.12 7.04 -16.43
CA ASP A 306 -0.40 5.68 -15.97
C ASP A 306 -0.64 5.66 -14.47
N LEU A 307 -1.50 4.76 -14.00
CA LEU A 307 -1.84 4.60 -12.58
C LEU A 307 -1.57 3.17 -12.11
N ARG A 308 -1.05 3.02 -10.89
CA ARG A 308 -1.07 1.75 -10.14
C ARG A 308 -2.13 1.81 -9.06
N VAL A 309 -3.13 0.96 -9.19
CA VAL A 309 -4.27 0.91 -8.28
C VAL A 309 -4.33 -0.41 -7.52
N GLY A 310 -5.03 -0.39 -6.39
CA GLY A 310 -5.16 -1.57 -5.55
C GLY A 310 -3.81 -2.10 -5.09
N GLU A 311 -2.80 -1.23 -4.97
CA GLU A 311 -1.46 -1.63 -4.58
C GLU A 311 -1.45 -2.12 -3.13
N VAL A 312 -0.87 -3.30 -2.94
CA VAL A 312 -0.65 -3.90 -1.64
C VAL A 312 0.82 -4.22 -1.48
N HIS A 313 1.39 -3.79 -0.37
CA HIS A 313 2.62 -4.34 0.16
C HIS A 313 2.26 -5.29 1.29
N ILE A 314 2.61 -6.57 1.17
CA ILE A 314 2.46 -7.59 2.21
C ILE A 314 3.78 -7.67 2.94
N THR A 315 3.79 -7.06 4.13
CA THR A 315 5.03 -6.88 4.88
C THR A 315 5.07 -7.81 6.07
N VAL A 316 6.21 -8.48 6.20
CA VAL A 316 6.48 -9.41 7.29
C VAL A 316 7.87 -9.19 7.82
N SER A 317 8.03 -9.31 9.14
CA SER A 317 9.32 -9.09 9.77
C SER A 317 9.60 -10.16 10.82
N ASP A 318 10.88 -10.48 11.01
CA ASP A 318 11.34 -11.43 12.03
C ASP A 318 10.72 -12.83 11.92
N ILE A 319 10.45 -13.26 10.68
CA ILE A 319 10.04 -14.63 10.33
C ILE A 319 11.29 -15.46 10.09
N GLU A 320 11.54 -16.47 10.90
CA GLU A 320 12.82 -17.19 10.90
C GLU A 320 13.01 -18.08 9.68
N ASN A 321 11.96 -18.83 9.33
CA ASN A 321 11.92 -19.64 8.12
C ASN A 321 10.59 -19.46 7.40
N ASN A 322 10.62 -19.52 6.08
CA ASN A 322 9.44 -19.42 5.24
C ASN A 322 9.49 -20.54 4.19
N ASP A 323 9.28 -21.78 4.63
CA ASP A 323 9.63 -22.96 3.84
C ASP A 323 8.72 -23.15 2.61
N GLY A 324 7.44 -22.82 2.73
CA GLY A 324 6.49 -22.85 1.61
C GLY A 324 6.22 -21.49 0.97
N GLY A 325 6.62 -20.40 1.63
CA GLY A 325 6.53 -19.06 1.07
C GLY A 325 5.18 -18.38 1.25
N ILE A 326 5.03 -17.19 0.65
CA ILE A 326 3.80 -16.39 0.67
C ILE A 326 3.24 -16.32 -0.75
N HIS A 327 1.96 -16.68 -0.88
CA HIS A 327 1.22 -16.58 -2.14
C HIS A 327 0.20 -15.45 -2.05
N ILE A 328 0.18 -14.59 -3.05
CA ILE A 328 -0.76 -13.48 -3.18
C ILE A 328 -1.62 -13.73 -4.41
N ILE A 329 -2.94 -13.72 -4.24
CA ILE A 329 -3.91 -13.97 -5.32
C ILE A 329 -4.97 -12.87 -5.28
N LEU A 330 -5.19 -12.16 -6.39
CA LEU A 330 -6.33 -11.27 -6.55
C LEU A 330 -7.63 -12.10 -6.70
N GLU A 331 -8.68 -11.72 -5.99
CA GLU A 331 -9.98 -12.43 -5.98
C GLU A 331 -11.10 -11.61 -6.67
N ASP A 332 -10.76 -10.55 -7.40
CA ASP A 332 -11.72 -9.68 -8.09
C ASP A 332 -12.01 -10.15 -9.51
N GLY A 333 -13.29 -10.31 -9.84
CA GLY A 333 -13.74 -10.61 -11.20
C GLY A 333 -13.53 -12.06 -11.65
N ASP A 334 -13.39 -12.26 -12.96
CA ASP A 334 -13.12 -13.58 -13.54
C ASP A 334 -11.63 -13.94 -13.36
N PRO A 335 -11.30 -15.15 -12.87
CA PRO A 335 -9.91 -15.53 -12.62
C PRO A 335 -9.01 -15.40 -13.85
N SER A 336 -7.90 -14.70 -13.70
CA SER A 336 -6.83 -14.55 -14.68
C SER A 336 -5.53 -15.17 -14.15
N PRO A 337 -4.67 -15.75 -15.02
CA PRO A 337 -3.32 -16.17 -14.60
C PRO A 337 -2.51 -15.06 -13.93
N ASP A 338 -2.75 -13.81 -14.34
CA ASP A 338 -2.06 -12.62 -13.83
C ASP A 338 -2.49 -12.24 -12.40
N ASP A 339 -3.56 -12.86 -11.88
CA ASP A 339 -4.05 -12.61 -10.51
C ASP A 339 -3.09 -13.11 -9.45
N SER A 340 -2.22 -14.07 -9.81
CA SER A 340 -1.24 -14.68 -8.92
C SER A 340 0.16 -14.09 -9.05
N LEU A 341 0.32 -13.04 -9.87
CA LEU A 341 1.61 -12.38 -10.07
C LEU A 341 1.86 -11.33 -9.00
N PHE A 342 3.07 -11.36 -8.45
CA PHE A 342 3.57 -10.42 -7.47
C PHE A 342 5.07 -10.19 -7.68
N TYR A 343 5.63 -9.29 -6.89
CA TYR A 343 7.00 -8.82 -6.99
C TYR A 343 7.68 -8.87 -5.63
N TYR A 344 8.99 -9.04 -5.64
CA TYR A 344 9.85 -8.81 -4.48
C TYR A 344 11.27 -8.44 -4.93
N ASP A 345 11.91 -7.59 -4.15
CA ASP A 345 13.34 -7.32 -4.22
C ASP A 345 13.94 -7.49 -2.83
N HIS A 346 14.55 -8.64 -2.59
CA HIS A 346 15.24 -8.95 -1.35
C HIS A 346 16.75 -8.66 -1.42
N SER A 347 17.23 -8.01 -2.48
CA SER A 347 18.65 -7.74 -2.64
C SER A 347 19.27 -6.88 -1.54
N PRO A 348 18.59 -5.90 -0.91
CA PRO A 348 19.18 -5.15 0.20
C PRO A 348 19.41 -6.01 1.46
N VAL A 349 18.66 -7.11 1.60
CA VAL A 349 18.83 -8.10 2.67
C VAL A 349 19.65 -9.32 2.23
N GLY A 350 20.32 -9.25 1.07
CA GLY A 350 21.15 -10.32 0.51
C GLY A 350 20.37 -11.48 -0.12
N GLY A 351 19.07 -11.30 -0.32
CA GLY A 351 18.17 -12.27 -0.96
C GLY A 351 17.99 -12.08 -2.47
N PRO A 352 17.11 -12.89 -3.09
CA PRO A 352 16.85 -12.86 -4.52
C PRO A 352 15.94 -11.71 -4.96
N VAL A 353 15.85 -11.50 -6.27
CA VAL A 353 14.90 -10.60 -6.93
C VAL A 353 13.92 -11.43 -7.75
N SER A 354 12.64 -11.08 -7.72
CA SER A 354 11.56 -11.85 -8.34
C SER A 354 11.67 -11.93 -9.86
N GLY A 355 11.14 -13.01 -10.43
CA GLY A 355 10.93 -13.16 -11.88
C GLY A 355 12.20 -13.19 -12.74
N GLY A 356 13.38 -13.36 -12.13
CA GLY A 356 14.66 -13.25 -12.84
C GLY A 356 15.11 -11.80 -13.09
N GLY A 357 14.52 -10.84 -12.38
CA GLY A 357 14.92 -9.44 -12.39
C GLY A 357 16.29 -9.21 -11.74
N THR A 358 16.70 -7.93 -11.74
CA THR A 358 17.94 -7.46 -11.10
C THR A 358 17.61 -6.48 -9.96
N PRO A 359 18.52 -6.21 -9.01
CA PRO A 359 18.28 -5.22 -7.96
C PRO A 359 17.73 -3.90 -8.51
N GLY A 360 16.63 -3.40 -7.92
CA GLY A 360 15.89 -2.22 -8.36
C GLY A 360 14.96 -2.44 -9.57
N HIS A 361 14.99 -3.62 -10.19
CA HIS A 361 14.22 -3.99 -11.39
C HIS A 361 13.64 -5.41 -11.29
N PRO A 362 12.76 -5.67 -10.31
CA PRO A 362 12.08 -6.95 -10.19
C PRO A 362 11.12 -7.19 -11.36
N LEU A 363 10.93 -8.47 -11.71
CA LEU A 363 9.95 -8.91 -12.71
C LEU A 363 8.82 -9.69 -12.02
N PRO A 364 7.60 -9.70 -12.59
CA PRO A 364 6.48 -10.41 -11.98
C PRO A 364 6.77 -11.90 -11.86
N THR A 365 6.32 -12.50 -10.77
CA THR A 365 6.44 -13.93 -10.53
C THR A 365 5.23 -14.48 -9.79
N ASN A 366 4.97 -15.77 -9.94
CA ASN A 366 4.07 -16.53 -9.07
C ASN A 366 4.85 -17.53 -8.19
N VAL A 367 6.18 -17.45 -8.20
CA VAL A 367 7.07 -18.32 -7.43
C VAL A 367 7.42 -17.60 -6.12
N PRO A 368 6.95 -18.12 -4.97
CA PRO A 368 7.21 -17.47 -3.69
C PRO A 368 8.69 -17.58 -3.30
N TYR A 369 9.18 -16.57 -2.59
CA TYR A 369 10.48 -16.64 -1.95
C TYR A 369 10.40 -17.57 -0.74
N THR A 370 11.26 -18.59 -0.72
CA THR A 370 11.40 -19.53 0.37
C THR A 370 12.79 -19.44 0.97
N TYR A 371 12.89 -19.57 2.28
CA TYR A 371 14.17 -19.49 2.99
C TYR A 371 14.12 -20.25 4.32
N SER A 372 15.30 -20.65 4.79
CA SER A 372 15.49 -21.38 6.05
C SER A 372 16.81 -21.00 6.72
N ASN A 373 17.03 -21.50 7.94
CA ASN A 373 18.19 -21.23 8.81
C ASN A 373 18.21 -19.82 9.41
N GLY A 374 17.05 -19.24 9.71
CA GLY A 374 16.95 -17.94 10.40
C GLY A 374 17.32 -16.75 9.51
N VAL A 375 17.14 -16.89 8.19
CA VAL A 375 17.46 -15.82 7.22
C VAL A 375 16.62 -14.56 7.47
N GLY A 376 15.38 -14.70 7.95
CA GLY A 376 14.52 -13.55 8.20
C GLY A 376 14.71 -12.85 9.55
N ASN A 377 15.65 -13.29 10.39
CA ASN A 377 15.95 -12.66 11.67
C ASN A 377 16.38 -11.19 11.49
N ASN A 378 15.67 -10.26 12.14
CA ASN A 378 15.83 -8.80 11.97
C ASN A 378 15.72 -8.29 10.51
N GLN A 379 15.04 -9.04 9.65
CA GLN A 379 14.74 -8.62 8.29
C GLN A 379 13.28 -8.23 8.16
N PHE A 380 13.02 -7.20 7.38
CA PHE A 380 11.70 -6.81 6.92
C PHE A 380 11.56 -7.22 5.46
N HIS A 381 10.79 -8.27 5.20
CA HIS A 381 10.48 -8.71 3.85
C HIS A 381 9.22 -8.01 3.34
N ASP A 382 9.35 -7.46 2.14
CA ASP A 382 8.28 -6.80 1.41
C ASP A 382 8.01 -7.57 0.12
N GLN A 383 6.74 -7.89 -0.12
CA GLN A 383 6.23 -8.47 -1.36
C GLN A 383 5.00 -7.68 -1.77
N TRP A 384 4.92 -7.27 -3.03
CA TRP A 384 3.85 -6.39 -3.46
C TRP A 384 3.23 -6.82 -4.79
N THR A 385 2.02 -6.34 -5.02
CA THR A 385 1.31 -6.46 -6.29
C THR A 385 0.33 -5.30 -6.45
N PHE A 386 -0.10 -5.04 -7.68
CA PHE A 386 -0.96 -3.94 -8.06
C PHE A 386 -1.64 -4.25 -9.39
N ARG A 387 -2.60 -3.39 -9.78
CA ARG A 387 -3.15 -3.34 -11.13
C ARG A 387 -2.67 -2.08 -11.84
N ASP A 388 -2.06 -2.27 -13.00
CA ASP A 388 -1.72 -1.17 -13.89
C ASP A 388 -2.95 -0.72 -14.67
N PHE A 389 -3.10 0.59 -14.78
CA PHE A 389 -3.97 1.27 -15.72
C PHE A 389 -3.10 2.14 -16.61
N GLU A 390 -3.10 1.83 -17.91
CA GLU A 390 -2.45 2.68 -18.90
C GLU A 390 -3.40 3.81 -19.32
N GLY A 391 -2.91 5.04 -19.19
CA GLY A 391 -3.64 6.21 -19.64
C GLY A 391 -3.78 6.26 -21.15
N GLN A 392 -4.67 7.12 -21.64
CA GLN A 392 -4.68 7.43 -23.07
C GLN A 392 -3.46 8.29 -23.41
N THR A 393 -2.72 7.91 -24.44
CA THR A 393 -1.64 8.75 -24.98
C THR A 393 -2.25 9.97 -25.67
N GLN A 394 -1.83 11.15 -25.26
CA GLN A 394 -2.25 12.42 -25.84
C GLN A 394 -1.06 13.13 -26.47
N GLN A 395 -1.19 13.49 -27.75
CA GLN A 395 -0.24 14.40 -28.37
C GLN A 395 -0.56 15.84 -27.91
N LEU A 396 0.44 16.50 -27.34
CA LEU A 396 0.36 17.87 -26.87
C LEU A 396 1.18 18.77 -27.78
N VAL A 397 0.71 20.01 -27.93
CA VAL A 397 1.44 21.08 -28.61
C VAL A 397 1.53 22.27 -27.66
N ILE A 398 2.73 22.58 -27.22
CA ILE A 398 2.99 23.69 -26.29
C ILE A 398 3.87 24.75 -26.92
N ARG A 399 3.72 25.99 -26.47
CA ARG A 399 4.57 27.11 -26.85
C ARG A 399 5.63 27.31 -25.78
N VAL A 400 6.89 27.25 -26.16
CA VAL A 400 8.03 27.54 -25.26
C VAL A 400 8.58 28.92 -25.58
N VAL A 401 8.61 29.80 -24.58
CA VAL A 401 9.03 31.21 -24.70
C VAL A 401 10.15 31.55 -23.73
N GLU A 402 10.88 32.64 -23.97
CA GLU A 402 11.87 33.16 -23.01
C GLU A 402 11.21 33.92 -21.84
N GLN A 403 9.99 34.42 -22.05
CA GLN A 403 9.23 35.18 -21.05
C GLN A 403 7.73 35.15 -21.40
N CYS A 404 6.88 35.08 -20.39
CA CYS A 404 5.44 35.28 -20.55
C CYS A 404 5.17 36.77 -20.79
N ILE A 405 4.33 37.08 -21.78
CA ILE A 405 3.74 38.42 -21.86
C ILE A 405 2.62 38.41 -20.83
N VAL A 406 2.92 38.81 -19.59
CA VAL A 406 1.86 39.17 -18.65
C VAL A 406 1.11 40.31 -19.32
N CYS A 407 -0.17 40.11 -19.59
CA CYS A 407 -1.05 41.24 -19.87
C CYS A 407 -1.08 42.06 -18.57
N ASP A 408 -0.12 42.97 -18.39
CA ASP A 408 -0.28 44.09 -17.49
C ASP A 408 -1.62 44.70 -17.88
N ALA A 409 -2.61 44.53 -17.01
CA ALA A 409 -3.85 45.24 -17.11
C ALA A 409 -3.47 46.72 -17.12
N VAL A 410 -3.57 47.28 -18.33
CA VAL A 410 -3.19 48.61 -18.71
C VAL A 410 -3.75 49.59 -17.69
N ASN A 411 -2.86 50.39 -17.11
CA ASN A 411 -3.21 51.69 -16.55
C ASN A 411 -4.06 52.48 -17.56
N THR A 412 -5.38 52.57 -17.34
CA THR A 412 -6.20 53.78 -17.48
C THR A 412 -7.55 53.59 -16.82
#